data_AF-F2CCE3-F1
#
_entry.id   AF-F2CCE3-F1
#
_cell.length_a   1.000
_cell.length_b   1.000
_cell.length_c   1.000
_cell.angle_alpha   90.00
_cell.angle_beta   90.00
_cell.angle_gamma   90.00
#
_symmetry.space_group_name_H-M   'P 1'
#
loop_
_entity.id
_entity.type
_entity.pdbx_description
1 polymer ?
#
loop_
_entity_poly.entity_id
_entity_poly.type
_entity_poly.pdbx_seq_one_letter_code
_entity_poly.pdbx_strand_id
1 'polypeptide(L)'
;MEIIVQSGRIKVKKNSEVIDFEKLSSGEKRVVKLFLTVVFEEADIYLIDEPEVSLSLNFQSKLINDLISLCERKGSRIVLATHAPYIFNDCITNNFERLEL
;
A
#
# COMPACT_ATOMS: atom_id res chain seq x y z
N MET A 1 -1.50 3.16 -11.69
CA MET A 1 -2.74 3.61 -11.03
C MET A 1 -2.44 4.96 -10.43
N GLU A 2 -3.33 5.93 -10.62
CA GLU A 2 -3.18 7.28 -10.07
C GLU A 2 -4.42 7.59 -9.23
N ILE A 3 -4.22 8.04 -7.99
CA ILE A 3 -5.30 8.43 -7.07
C ILE A 3 -5.53 9.93 -7.23
N ILE A 4 -6.75 10.32 -7.58
CA ILE A 4 -7.16 11.70 -7.80
C ILE A 4 -8.12 12.08 -6.68
N VAL A 5 -7.76 13.11 -5.92
CA VAL A 5 -8.64 13.70 -4.88
C VAL A 5 -9.13 15.04 -5.41
N GLN A 6 -10.45 15.14 -5.68
CA GLN A 6 -11.06 16.35 -6.21
C GLN A 6 -12.40 16.62 -5.53
N SER A 7 -12.55 17.81 -4.95
CA SER A 7 -13.80 18.26 -4.30
C SER A 7 -14.34 17.27 -3.26
N GLY A 8 -13.45 16.70 -2.43
CA GLY A 8 -13.81 15.72 -1.39
C GLY A 8 -14.18 14.33 -1.91
N ARG A 9 -13.99 14.06 -3.21
CA ARG A 9 -14.22 12.75 -3.82
C ARG A 9 -12.90 12.11 -4.23
N ILE A 10 -12.83 10.79 -4.06
CA ILE A 10 -11.72 9.98 -4.52
C ILE A 10 -12.10 9.35 -5.86
N LYS A 11 -11.22 9.52 -6.85
CA LYS A 11 -11.30 8.83 -8.14
C LYS A 11 -9.97 8.15 -8.42
N VAL A 12 -9.99 7.12 -9.24
CA VAL A 12 -8.79 6.38 -9.63
C VAL A 12 -8.69 6.37 -11.14
N LYS A 13 -7.52 6.76 -11.66
CA LYS A 13 -7.21 6.65 -13.08
C LYS A 13 -6.40 5.40 -13.38
N LYS A 14 -6.90 4.56 -14.30
CA LYS A 14 -6.28 3.31 -14.76
C LYS A 14 -6.53 3.17 -16.26
N ASN A 15 -5.48 2.88 -17.04
CA ASN A 15 -5.57 2.70 -18.50
C ASN A 15 -6.33 3.82 -19.23
N SER A 16 -6.10 5.08 -18.83
CA SER A 16 -6.80 6.28 -19.33
C SER A 16 -8.28 6.43 -18.95
N GLU A 17 -8.86 5.48 -18.22
CA GLU A 17 -10.20 5.58 -17.65
C GLU A 17 -10.15 6.17 -16.23
N VAL A 18 -11.12 7.02 -15.91
CA VAL A 18 -11.32 7.57 -14.56
C VAL A 18 -12.52 6.87 -13.93
N ILE A 19 -12.27 6.16 -12.83
CA ILE A 19 -13.25 5.32 -12.14
C ILE A 19 -13.55 5.95 -10.77
N ASP A 20 -14.83 6.08 -10.44
CA ASP A 20 -15.26 6.52 -9.12
C ASP A 20 -14.89 5.47 -8.05
N PHE A 21 -14.49 5.91 -6.86
CA PHE A 21 -14.06 5.01 -5.78
C PHE A 21 -15.08 3.90 -5.48
N GLU A 22 -16.38 4.20 -5.56
CA GLU A 22 -17.49 3.28 -5.29
C GLU A 22 -17.53 2.12 -6.29
N LYS A 23 -17.02 2.31 -7.51
CA LYS A 23 -17.00 1.31 -8.59
C LYS A 23 -15.78 0.41 -8.54
N LEU A 24 -14.79 0.72 -7.71
CA LEU A 24 -13.60 -0.11 -7.54
C LEU A 24 -13.94 -1.46 -6.91
N SER A 25 -13.16 -2.48 -7.27
CA SER A 25 -13.19 -3.78 -6.58
C SER A 25 -12.83 -3.61 -5.09
N SER A 26 -13.23 -4.57 -4.26
CA SER A 26 -12.89 -4.56 -2.82
C SER A 26 -11.39 -4.48 -2.58
N GLY A 27 -10.59 -5.20 -3.36
CA GLY A 27 -9.13 -5.16 -3.32
C GLY A 27 -8.58 -3.78 -3.70
N GLU A 28 -9.05 -3.18 -4.80
CA GLU A 28 -8.63 -1.83 -5.20
C GLU A 28 -9.02 -0.77 -4.15
N LYS A 29 -10.21 -0.88 -3.54
CA LYS A 29 -10.62 0.00 -2.42
C LYS A 29 -9.69 -0.14 -1.22
N ARG A 30 -9.29 -1.37 -0.86
CA ARG A 30 -8.35 -1.63 0.24
C ARG A 30 -7.01 -0.95 -0.02
N VAL A 31 -6.44 -1.11 -1.22
CA VAL A 31 -5.18 -0.46 -1.61
C VAL A 31 -5.27 1.06 -1.53
N VAL A 32 -6.34 1.63 -2.08
CA VAL A 32 -6.54 3.09 -2.03
C VAL A 32 -6.64 3.58 -0.59
N LYS A 33 -7.42 2.91 0.27
CA LYS A 33 -7.50 3.26 1.70
C LYS A 33 -6.13 3.19 2.37
N LEU A 34 -5.37 2.13 2.14
CA LEU A 34 -4.06 1.94 2.74
C LEU A 34 -3.09 3.09 2.38
N PHE A 35 -3.04 3.47 1.10
CA PHE A 35 -2.23 4.60 0.66
C PHE A 35 -2.69 5.92 1.28
N LEU A 36 -4.01 6.16 1.34
CA LEU A 36 -4.54 7.38 1.93
C LEU A 36 -4.23 7.46 3.43
N THR A 37 -4.32 6.35 4.16
CA THR A 37 -3.91 6.26 5.57
C THR A 37 -2.45 6.66 5.73
N VAL A 38 -1.51 6.02 5.02
CA VAL A 38 -0.08 6.33 5.16
C VAL A 38 0.26 7.77 4.72
N VAL A 39 -0.42 8.29 3.69
CA VAL A 39 -0.17 9.64 3.19
C VAL A 39 -0.68 10.71 4.16
N PHE A 40 -1.93 10.60 4.62
CA PHE A 40 -2.61 11.67 5.35
C PHE A 40 -2.56 11.55 6.86
N GLU A 41 -2.41 10.34 7.40
CA GLU A 41 -2.22 10.17 8.85
C GLU A 41 -0.74 10.39 9.19
N GLU A 42 -0.48 10.91 10.38
CA GLU A 42 0.87 11.06 10.93
C GLU A 42 1.05 10.00 12.02
N ALA A 43 2.07 9.16 11.86
CA ALA A 43 2.43 8.14 12.82
C ALA A 43 3.94 7.92 12.81
N ASP A 44 4.51 7.70 13.99
CA ASP A 44 5.92 7.30 14.12
C ASP A 44 6.14 5.86 13.61
N ILE A 45 5.13 4.99 13.77
CA ILE A 45 5.16 3.58 13.38
C ILE A 45 3.82 3.18 12.78
N TYR A 46 3.84 2.65 11.56
CA TYR A 46 2.70 1.98 10.92
C TYR A 46 2.78 0.47 11.14
N LEU A 47 1.70 -0.12 11.66
CA LEU A 47 1.54 -1.56 11.75
C LEU A 47 0.52 -1.99 10.70
N ILE A 48 0.95 -2.79 9.71
CA ILE A 48 0.09 -3.18 8.59
C ILE A 48 0.05 -4.69 8.49
N ASP A 49 -1.16 -5.23 8.60
CA ASP A 49 -1.43 -6.67 8.51
C ASP A 49 -2.01 -7.03 7.14
N GLU A 50 -1.41 -8.06 6.53
CA GLU A 50 -1.70 -8.57 5.20
C GLU A 50 -1.96 -7.45 4.15
N PRO A 51 -1.01 -6.52 3.93
CA PRO A 51 -1.18 -5.42 2.97
C PRO A 51 -1.56 -5.90 1.55
N GLU A 52 -1.12 -7.10 1.17
CA GLU A 52 -1.21 -7.68 -0.15
C GLU A 52 -2.51 -8.43 -0.49
N VAL A 53 -3.40 -8.58 0.49
CA VAL A 53 -4.62 -9.37 0.33
C VAL A 53 -5.43 -8.90 -0.88
N SER A 54 -5.87 -9.88 -1.67
CA SER A 54 -6.66 -9.69 -2.89
C SER A 54 -5.91 -9.06 -4.08
N LEU A 55 -4.57 -9.00 -4.05
CA LEU A 55 -3.74 -8.56 -5.18
C LEU A 55 -3.02 -9.71 -5.88
N SER A 56 -2.79 -9.57 -7.20
CA SER A 56 -1.91 -10.47 -7.93
C SER A 56 -0.44 -10.19 -7.61
N LEU A 57 0.43 -11.20 -7.78
CA LEU A 57 1.84 -11.15 -7.37
C LEU A 57 2.58 -9.86 -7.80
N ASN A 58 2.43 -9.45 -9.06
CA ASN A 58 3.08 -8.23 -9.58
C ASN A 58 2.63 -6.96 -8.84
N PHE A 59 1.38 -6.90 -8.38
CA PHE A 59 0.87 -5.77 -7.60
C PHE A 59 1.24 -5.86 -6.11
N GLN A 60 1.47 -7.06 -5.57
CA GLN A 60 1.94 -7.23 -4.19
C GLN A 60 3.32 -6.60 -4.01
N SER A 61 4.30 -7.00 -4.81
CA SER A 61 5.66 -6.42 -4.75
C SER A 61 5.65 -4.92 -4.97
N LYS A 62 4.85 -4.44 -5.92
CA LYS A 62 4.71 -3.00 -6.15
C LYS A 62 4.13 -2.27 -4.94
N LEU A 63 3.05 -2.80 -4.34
CA LEU A 63 2.43 -2.20 -3.17
C LEU A 63 3.42 -2.05 -2.02
N ILE A 64 4.17 -3.10 -1.73
CA ILE A 64 5.13 -3.11 -0.62
C ILE A 64 6.21 -2.06 -0.82
N ASN A 65 6.84 -2.04 -1.99
CA ASN A 65 7.87 -1.04 -2.31
C ASN A 65 7.32 0.39 -2.25
N ASP A 66 6.09 0.62 -2.72
CA ASP A 66 5.43 1.93 -2.66
C ASP A 66 5.15 2.37 -1.19
N LEU A 67 4.71 1.45 -0.31
CA LEU A 67 4.46 1.73 1.11
C LEU A 67 5.75 2.02 1.89
N ILE A 68 6.81 1.24 1.64
CA ILE A 68 8.14 1.44 2.22
C ILE A 68 8.64 2.83 1.84
N SER A 69 8.64 3.13 0.54
CA SER A 69 9.09 4.43 0.01
C SER A 69 8.29 5.60 0.59
N LEU A 70 6.99 5.42 0.87
CA LEU A 70 6.17 6.44 1.51
C LEU A 70 6.58 6.67 2.97
N CYS A 71 6.74 5.60 3.75
CA CYS A 71 7.12 5.70 5.15
C CYS A 71 8.52 6.33 5.30
N GLU A 72 9.48 5.93 4.46
CA GLU A 72 10.83 6.52 4.42
C GLU A 72 10.78 8.03 4.18
N ARG A 73 9.99 8.50 3.20
CA ARG A 73 9.83 9.93 2.92
C ARG A 73 9.20 10.69 4.08
N LYS A 74 8.33 10.05 4.86
CA LYS A 74 7.72 10.64 6.06
C LYS A 74 8.63 10.56 7.28
N GLY A 75 9.73 9.80 7.23
CA GLY A 75 10.54 9.49 8.42
C GLY A 75 9.83 8.56 9.41
N SER A 76 8.78 7.86 8.97
CA SER A 76 8.01 6.91 9.78
C SER A 76 8.60 5.50 9.65
N ARG A 77 8.46 4.70 10.71
CA ARG A 77 8.75 3.26 10.64
C ARG A 77 7.53 2.49 10.17
N ILE A 78 7.75 1.30 9.63
CA ILE A 78 6.71 0.40 9.18
C ILE A 78 7.03 -1.02 9.65
N VAL A 79 6.02 -1.71 10.16
CA VAL A 79 6.06 -3.13 10.52
C VAL A 79 4.97 -3.83 9.73
N LEU A 80 5.37 -4.88 9.02
CA LEU A 80 4.51 -5.62 8.12
C LEU A 80 4.32 -7.05 8.65
N ALA A 81 3.08 -7.49 8.75
CA ALA A 81 2.74 -8.91 8.90
C ALA A 81 2.17 -9.41 7.57
N THR A 82 2.71 -10.53 7.06
CA THR A 82 2.33 -11.07 5.75
C THR A 82 2.51 -12.59 5.71
N HIS A 83 1.61 -13.26 5.00
CA HIS A 83 1.75 -14.68 4.65
C HIS A 83 2.28 -14.89 3.23
N ALA A 84 2.52 -13.82 2.47
CA ALA A 84 2.96 -13.91 1.08
C ALA A 84 4.50 -14.10 1.02
N PRO A 85 4.98 -15.29 0.64
CA PRO A 85 6.42 -15.58 0.62
C PRO A 85 7.18 -14.70 -0.39
N TYR A 86 6.50 -14.23 -1.44
CA TYR A 86 7.10 -13.39 -2.49
C TYR A 86 7.49 -12.00 -2.00
N ILE A 87 6.77 -11.46 -1.00
CA ILE A 87 7.05 -10.15 -0.40
C ILE A 87 8.34 -10.18 0.41
N PHE A 88 8.74 -11.35 0.89
CA PHE A 88 9.94 -11.51 1.70
C PHE A 88 11.21 -11.02 0.98
N ASN A 89 11.33 -11.28 -0.32
CA ASN A 89 12.48 -10.82 -1.10
C ASN A 89 12.49 -9.29 -1.25
N ASP A 90 11.32 -8.67 -1.42
CA ASP A 90 11.20 -7.21 -1.45
C ASP A 90 11.62 -6.62 -0.10
N CYS A 91 11.15 -7.19 1.01
CA CYS A 91 11.55 -6.76 2.36
C CYS A 91 13.06 -6.86 2.59
N ILE A 92 13.70 -7.98 2.22
CA ILE A 92 15.16 -8.13 2.34
C ILE A 92 15.89 -7.07 1.52
N THR A 93 15.43 -6.82 0.29
CA THR A 93 16.03 -5.83 -0.62
C THR A 93 15.95 -4.41 -0.04
N ASN A 94 14.90 -4.13 0.72
CA ASN A 94 14.71 -2.86 1.44
C ASN A 94 15.27 -2.88 2.87
N ASN A 95 16.17 -3.82 3.19
CA ASN A 95 16.85 -3.91 4.49
C ASN A 95 15.91 -4.09 5.71
N PHE A 96 14.75 -4.72 5.53
CA PHE A 96 13.86 -5.03 6.64
C PHE A 96 14.45 -6.13 7.53
N GLU A 97 14.34 -5.92 8.84
CA GLU A 97 14.64 -6.96 9.83
C GLU A 97 13.44 -7.90 9.95
N ARG A 98 13.70 -9.21 9.81
CA ARG A 98 12.69 -10.23 10.05
C ARG A 98 12.57 -10.47 11.56
N LEU A 99 11.38 -10.26 12.11
CA LEU A 99 11.04 -10.65 13.47
C LEU A 99 10.45 -12.06 13.45
N GLU A 100 11.05 -12.99 14.20
CA GLU A 100 10.43 -14.28 14.50
C GLU A 100 9.72 -14.16 15.85
N LEU A 101 8.39 -14.27 15.83
CA LEU A 101 7.51 -14.25 17.00
C LEU A 101 7.10 -15.67 17.40
#